data_AF-A0A442SHD2-F1
#
_entry.id   AF-A0A442SHD2-F1
#
_cell.length_a   1.000
_cell.length_b   1.000
_cell.length_c   1.000
_cell.angle_alpha   90.00
_cell.angle_beta   90.00
_cell.angle_gamma   90.00
#
_symmetry.space_group_name_H-M   'P 1'
#
loop_
_entity.id
_entity.type
_entity.pdbx_description
1 polymer ?
#
loop_
_entity_poly.entity_id
_entity_poly.type
_entity_poly.pdbx_seq_one_letter_code
_entity_poly.pdbx_strand_id
1 'polypeptide(L)'
;MANRLVMGAVDGSYKLKVSKPGYDVMTALTNEQLAFSTDWDDAGKVLMTGSATLNGSGILQMTVPFFTERLNVMAMVKIGSVYWPMSTFGSNINQNASIGLRPDISTVAFFGGTGSGGCVFYYAIMENQFDN
;
A
#
# COMPACT_ATOMS: atom_id res chain seq x y z
N MET A 1 0.05 -18.76 -17.61
CA MET A 1 -0.44 -17.37 -17.44
C MET A 1 0.63 -16.67 -16.60
N ALA A 2 1.24 -15.59 -17.08
CA ALA A 2 2.36 -14.95 -16.39
C ALA A 2 1.84 -14.00 -15.29
N ASN A 3 2.38 -14.10 -14.08
CA ASN A 3 2.09 -13.11 -13.04
C ASN A 3 2.82 -11.82 -13.41
N ARG A 4 2.11 -10.69 -13.48
CA ARG A 4 2.69 -9.41 -13.95
C ARG A 4 2.90 -8.38 -12.86
N LEU A 5 2.36 -8.64 -11.69
CA LEU A 5 2.34 -7.76 -10.55
C LEU A 5 2.58 -8.61 -9.32
N VAL A 6 3.58 -8.24 -8.52
CA VAL A 6 3.74 -8.77 -7.18
C VAL A 6 3.89 -7.61 -6.22
N MET A 7 3.19 -7.69 -5.10
CA MET A 7 3.24 -6.71 -4.04
C MET A 7 3.28 -7.45 -2.71
N GLY A 8 4.45 -7.49 -2.07
CA GLY A 8 4.64 -8.30 -0.87
C GLY A 8 6.10 -8.62 -0.60
N ALA A 9 6.34 -9.57 0.32
CA ALA A 9 7.68 -10.04 0.64
C ALA A 9 8.25 -10.88 -0.51
N VAL A 10 9.25 -10.34 -1.19
CA VAL A 10 10.02 -11.00 -2.24
C VAL A 10 11.47 -11.04 -1.77
N ASP A 11 12.05 -12.23 -1.66
CA ASP A 11 13.43 -12.44 -1.18
C ASP A 11 13.71 -11.78 0.19
N GLY A 12 12.72 -11.83 1.09
CA GLY A 12 12.82 -11.27 2.45
C GLY A 12 12.66 -9.76 2.55
N SER A 13 12.44 -9.05 1.44
CA SER A 13 12.16 -7.60 1.42
C SER A 13 10.80 -7.31 0.80
N TYR A 14 10.07 -6.32 1.32
CA TYR A 14 8.78 -5.93 0.75
C TYR A 14 8.98 -5.10 -0.52
N LYS A 15 8.48 -5.59 -1.65
CA LYS A 15 8.67 -4.98 -2.95
C LYS A 15 7.36 -4.92 -3.73
N LEU A 16 7.22 -3.88 -4.54
CA LEU A 16 6.25 -3.82 -5.62
C LEU A 16 7.02 -3.95 -6.93
N LYS A 17 6.81 -5.06 -7.65
CA LYS A 17 7.39 -5.28 -8.98
C LYS A 17 6.29 -5.44 -10.01
N VAL A 18 6.46 -4.78 -11.14
CA VAL A 18 5.58 -4.90 -12.30
C VAL A 18 6.43 -5.32 -13.50
N SER A 19 6.06 -6.40 -14.17
CA SER A 19 6.77 -6.86 -15.37
C SER A 19 6.20 -6.25 -16.65
N LYS A 20 7.06 -6.13 -17.67
CA LYS A 20 6.64 -5.86 -19.04
C LYS A 20 5.81 -7.03 -19.58
N PRO A 21 4.96 -6.81 -20.61
CA PRO A 21 4.20 -7.89 -21.24
C PRO A 21 5.10 -9.05 -21.66
N GLY A 22 4.70 -10.29 -21.37
CA GLY A 22 5.44 -11.50 -21.73
C GLY A 22 6.41 -12.02 -20.66
N TYR A 23 6.62 -11.28 -19.57
CA TYR A 23 7.52 -11.67 -18.47
C TYR A 23 6.74 -11.96 -17.18
N ASP A 24 7.20 -12.95 -16.40
CA ASP A 24 6.59 -13.36 -15.13
C ASP A 24 7.41 -12.82 -13.94
N VAL A 25 6.77 -12.06 -13.04
CA VAL A 25 7.43 -11.47 -11.85
C VAL A 25 7.87 -12.48 -10.80
N MET A 26 7.39 -13.74 -10.89
CA MET A 26 7.78 -14.82 -9.98
C MET A 26 9.10 -15.48 -10.39
N THR A 27 9.65 -15.14 -11.56
CA THR A 27 10.99 -15.56 -11.97
C THR A 27 12.02 -14.46 -11.70
N ALA A 28 13.30 -14.81 -11.69
CA ALA A 28 14.37 -13.83 -11.59
C ALA A 28 14.41 -12.97 -12.86
N LEU A 29 13.77 -11.80 -12.82
CA LEU A 29 13.73 -10.82 -13.92
C LEU A 29 14.88 -9.82 -13.82
N THR A 30 15.47 -9.46 -14.96
CA THR A 30 16.40 -8.32 -15.05
C THR A 30 15.65 -6.99 -15.04
N ASN A 31 16.34 -5.89 -14.74
CA ASN A 31 15.73 -4.56 -14.72
C ASN A 31 15.11 -4.18 -16.07
N GLU A 32 15.67 -4.59 -17.22
CA GLU A 32 15.09 -4.26 -18.53
C GLU A 32 13.75 -4.98 -18.80
N GLN A 33 13.46 -6.06 -18.07
CA GLN A 33 12.24 -6.85 -18.19
C GLN A 33 11.14 -6.35 -17.23
N LEU A 34 11.51 -5.49 -16.27
CA LEU A 34 10.59 -4.85 -15.35
C LEU A 34 10.07 -3.54 -15.97
N ALA A 35 8.76 -3.32 -15.80
CA ALA A 35 8.12 -2.04 -16.08
C ALA A 35 8.25 -1.10 -14.88
N PHE A 36 8.33 -1.66 -13.67
CA PHE A 36 8.53 -0.93 -12.43
C PHE A 36 9.11 -1.84 -11.34
N SER A 37 9.97 -1.30 -10.50
CA SER A 37 10.43 -1.94 -9.26
C SER A 37 10.65 -0.88 -8.19
N THR A 38 10.25 -1.17 -6.96
CA THR A 38 10.59 -0.35 -5.78
C THR A 38 12.07 -0.41 -5.41
N ASP A 39 12.85 -1.26 -6.07
CA ASP A 39 14.31 -1.31 -5.92
C ASP A 39 15.04 -0.23 -6.74
N TRP A 40 14.37 0.39 -7.72
CA TRP A 40 15.01 1.44 -8.51
C TRP A 40 15.21 2.67 -7.63
N ASP A 41 16.38 3.28 -7.70
CA ASP A 41 16.69 4.47 -6.90
C ASP A 41 15.74 5.64 -7.23
N ASP A 42 15.23 5.68 -8.45
CA ASP A 42 14.26 6.66 -8.94
C ASP A 42 12.81 6.34 -8.53
N ALA A 43 12.56 5.20 -7.88
CA ALA A 43 11.24 4.76 -7.44
C ALA A 43 11.05 4.98 -5.94
N GLY A 44 9.82 5.33 -5.53
CA GLY A 44 9.45 5.41 -4.12
C GLY A 44 9.63 4.06 -3.42
N LYS A 45 10.41 4.03 -2.34
CA LYS A 45 10.70 2.80 -1.57
C LYS A 45 9.54 2.47 -0.63
N VAL A 46 9.12 1.21 -0.58
CA VAL A 46 8.16 0.75 0.43
C VAL A 46 8.88 0.61 1.76
N LEU A 47 8.52 1.45 2.72
CA LEU A 47 9.17 1.52 4.03
C LEU A 47 8.51 0.60 5.07
N MET A 48 7.19 0.42 4.96
CA MET A 48 6.44 -0.43 5.88
C MET A 48 5.24 -1.04 5.19
N THR A 49 4.90 -2.25 5.61
CA THR A 49 3.61 -2.86 5.34
C THR A 49 2.94 -3.21 6.66
N GLY A 50 1.62 -3.22 6.67
CA GLY A 50 0.89 -3.66 7.82
C GLY A 50 -0.54 -4.04 7.46
N SER A 51 -1.19 -4.71 8.40
CA SER A 51 -2.60 -5.04 8.27
C SER A 51 -3.29 -4.88 9.59
N ALA A 52 -4.55 -4.45 9.55
CA ALA A 52 -5.34 -4.34 10.75
C ALA A 52 -6.83 -4.44 10.48
N THR A 53 -7.58 -4.90 11.48
CA THR A 53 -9.02 -5.05 11.40
C THR A 53 -9.69 -3.70 11.66
N LEU A 54 -10.49 -3.23 10.71
CA LEU A 54 -11.37 -2.09 10.90
C LEU A 54 -12.60 -2.52 11.69
N ASN A 55 -12.87 -1.85 12.80
CA ASN A 55 -14.13 -1.96 13.52
C ASN A 55 -15.05 -0.82 13.05
N GLY A 56 -16.31 -1.16 12.72
CA GLY A 56 -17.22 -0.37 11.89
C GLY A 56 -17.69 1.01 12.39
N SER A 57 -17.03 1.59 13.40
CA SER A 57 -17.33 2.92 13.95
C SER A 57 -16.11 3.68 14.52
N GLY A 58 -14.86 3.27 14.22
CA GLY A 58 -13.67 3.86 14.85
C GLY A 58 -12.57 4.28 13.86
N ILE A 59 -11.74 5.23 14.30
CA ILE A 59 -10.44 5.50 13.68
C ILE A 59 -9.44 4.49 14.27
N LEU A 60 -8.83 3.70 13.42
CA LEU A 60 -7.67 2.90 13.80
C LEU A 60 -6.40 3.70 13.47
N GLN A 61 -5.47 3.76 14.41
CA GLN A 61 -4.18 4.42 14.22
C GLN A 61 -3.04 3.42 14.35
N MET A 62 -2.07 3.52 13.45
CA MET A 62 -0.86 2.69 13.47
C MET A 62 0.38 3.57 13.39
N THR A 63 1.32 3.34 14.30
CA THR A 63 2.57 4.11 14.38
C THR A 63 3.48 3.79 13.20
N VAL A 64 4.04 4.85 12.62
CA VAL A 64 5.00 4.78 11.53
C VAL A 64 6.22 5.62 11.92
N PRO A 65 7.34 4.99 12.34
CA PRO A 65 8.42 5.68 13.06
C PRO A 65 9.31 6.59 12.19
N PHE A 66 9.14 6.59 10.86
CA PHE A 66 9.99 7.29 9.89
C PHE A 66 9.32 8.55 9.28
N PHE A 67 8.36 9.14 9.98
CA PHE A 67 7.52 10.26 9.51
C PHE A 67 8.24 11.60 9.28
N THR A 68 9.55 11.68 9.51
CA THR A 68 10.36 12.87 9.22
C THR A 68 10.62 13.08 7.74
N GLU A 69 10.33 12.09 6.90
CA GLU A 69 10.51 12.13 5.45
C GLU A 69 9.19 12.28 4.70
N ARG A 70 9.22 12.78 3.46
CA ARG A 70 8.04 12.85 2.58
C ARG A 70 7.48 11.44 2.36
N LEU A 71 6.25 11.22 2.79
CA LEU A 71 5.64 9.90 2.85
C LEU A 71 4.28 9.91 2.14
N ASN A 72 4.02 8.87 1.37
CA ASN A 72 2.71 8.54 0.81
C ASN A 72 2.22 7.21 1.37
N VAL A 73 0.91 7.02 1.47
CA VAL A 73 0.33 5.75 1.95
C VAL A 73 -0.74 5.26 1.01
N MET A 74 -0.62 3.99 0.65
CA MET A 74 -1.63 3.27 -0.10
C MET A 74 -2.28 2.22 0.81
N ALA A 75 -3.60 2.09 0.76
CA ALA A 75 -4.31 1.07 1.51
C ALA A 75 -5.45 0.43 0.72
N MET A 76 -5.69 -0.83 1.03
CA MET A 76 -6.76 -1.65 0.49
C MET A 76 -7.56 -2.28 1.62
N VAL A 77 -8.88 -2.31 1.47
CA VAL A 77 -9.79 -3.01 2.39
C VAL A 77 -10.14 -4.36 1.78
N LYS A 78 -9.94 -5.43 2.54
CA LYS A 78 -10.40 -6.77 2.18
C LYS A 78 -11.78 -7.02 2.77
N ILE A 79 -12.75 -7.30 1.90
CA ILE A 79 -14.11 -7.70 2.27
C ILE A 79 -14.40 -9.05 1.60
N GLY A 80 -14.56 -10.09 2.42
CA GLY A 80 -14.58 -11.47 1.93
C GLY A 80 -13.28 -11.80 1.19
N SER A 81 -13.39 -12.14 -0.10
CA SER A 81 -12.25 -12.47 -0.98
C SER A 81 -11.79 -11.31 -1.86
N VAL A 82 -12.42 -10.13 -1.78
CA VAL A 82 -12.17 -9.01 -2.69
C VAL A 82 -11.38 -7.92 -1.98
N TYR A 83 -10.39 -7.36 -2.67
CA TYR A 83 -9.59 -6.23 -2.22
C TYR A 83 -10.05 -4.95 -2.93
N TRP A 84 -10.39 -3.93 -2.15
CA TRP A 84 -10.86 -2.63 -2.64
C TRP A 84 -9.85 -1.55 -2.27
N PRO A 85 -9.37 -0.71 -3.20
CA PRO A 85 -8.62 0.49 -2.85
C PRO A 85 -9.44 1.36 -1.90
N MET A 86 -8.82 1.90 -0.85
CA MET A 86 -9.59 2.61 0.18
C MET A 86 -10.26 3.89 -0.35
N SER A 87 -9.71 4.50 -1.40
CA SER A 87 -10.34 5.59 -2.17
C SER A 87 -11.64 5.17 -2.86
N THR A 88 -11.67 3.98 -3.46
CA THR A 88 -12.86 3.39 -4.09
C THR A 88 -13.89 2.95 -3.05
N PHE A 89 -13.41 2.41 -1.91
CA PHE A 89 -14.26 1.98 -0.80
C PHE A 89 -15.01 3.17 -0.18
N GLY A 90 -14.32 4.29 0.08
CA GLY A 90 -14.89 5.51 0.64
C GLY A 90 -15.95 6.21 -0.23
N SER A 91 -15.86 6.05 -1.55
CA SER A 91 -16.75 6.72 -2.50
C SER A 91 -17.96 5.88 -2.93
N ASN A 92 -17.82 4.55 -2.99
CA ASN A 92 -18.82 3.69 -3.64
C ASN A 92 -19.45 2.61 -2.74
N ILE A 93 -18.80 2.24 -1.63
CA ILE A 93 -19.24 1.09 -0.81
C ILE A 93 -19.58 1.54 0.61
N ASN A 94 -18.75 2.38 1.21
CA ASN A 94 -18.95 2.85 2.56
C ASN A 94 -18.55 4.32 2.68
N GLN A 95 -19.55 5.20 2.70
CA GLN A 95 -19.32 6.63 2.74
C GLN A 95 -18.43 7.00 3.94
N ASN A 96 -17.45 7.86 3.67
CA ASN A 96 -16.46 8.40 4.61
C ASN A 96 -15.25 7.52 4.90
N ALA A 97 -15.14 6.29 4.36
CA ALA A 97 -13.92 5.52 4.56
C ALA A 97 -12.69 6.25 3.96
N SER A 98 -11.63 6.38 4.75
CA SER A 98 -10.51 7.26 4.42
C SER A 98 -9.19 6.78 5.01
N ILE A 99 -8.11 7.15 4.32
CA ILE A 99 -6.74 7.04 4.81
C ILE A 99 -6.20 8.44 5.04
N GLY A 100 -5.48 8.62 6.14
CA GLY A 100 -4.77 9.86 6.40
C GLY A 100 -3.44 9.61 7.07
N LEU A 101 -2.43 10.34 6.62
CA LEU A 101 -1.21 10.54 7.39
C LEU A 101 -1.50 11.54 8.50
N ARG A 102 -1.03 11.25 9.72
CA ARG A 102 -1.05 12.17 10.86
C ARG A 102 0.38 12.47 11.31
N PRO A 103 1.01 13.49 10.71
CA PRO A 103 2.40 13.85 10.98
C PRO A 103 2.64 14.31 12.41
N ASP A 104 1.60 14.88 13.05
CA ASP A 104 1.64 15.41 14.41
C ASP A 104 1.95 14.34 15.47
N ILE A 105 1.61 13.08 15.19
CA ILE A 105 1.78 11.95 16.10
C ILE A 105 2.44 10.74 15.43
N SER A 106 3.03 10.90 14.24
CA SER A 106 3.71 9.85 13.48
C SER A 106 2.86 8.59 13.28
N THR A 107 1.59 8.77 12.89
CA THR A 107 0.68 7.63 12.66
C THR A 107 0.01 7.69 11.29
N VAL A 108 -0.39 6.53 10.78
CA VAL A 108 -1.40 6.42 9.73
C VAL A 108 -2.74 6.13 10.40
N ALA A 109 -3.75 6.92 10.04
CA ALA A 109 -5.11 6.74 10.48
C ALA A 109 -5.93 6.09 9.36
N PHE A 110 -6.70 5.08 9.72
CA PHE A 110 -7.66 4.39 8.86
C PHE A 110 -9.04 4.57 9.46
N PHE A 111 -10.00 4.98 8.63
CA PHE A 111 -11.40 5.05 9.00
C PHE A 111 -12.21 4.15 8.08
N GLY A 112 -12.95 3.21 8.66
CA GLY A 112 -13.67 2.17 7.92
C GLY A 112 -15.08 2.56 7.44
N GLY A 113 -15.54 3.78 7.70
CA GLY A 113 -16.92 4.18 7.40
C GLY A 113 -17.96 3.51 8.31
N THR A 114 -19.24 3.74 8.04
CA THR A 114 -20.37 3.10 8.73
C THR A 114 -20.64 1.71 8.18
N GLY A 115 -20.39 0.65 8.97
CA GLY A 115 -20.95 -0.67 8.68
C GLY A 115 -20.07 -1.65 7.89
N SER A 116 -18.77 -1.75 8.17
CA SER A 116 -18.04 -2.98 7.77
C SER A 116 -16.95 -3.39 8.76
N GLY A 117 -16.87 -4.70 8.98
CA GLY A 117 -15.71 -5.41 9.50
C GLY A 117 -14.91 -5.96 8.33
N GLY A 118 -13.67 -5.52 8.21
CA GLY A 118 -12.75 -5.94 7.15
C GLY A 118 -11.30 -5.71 7.58
N CYS A 119 -10.36 -6.42 6.96
CA CYS A 119 -8.94 -6.17 7.20
C CYS A 119 -8.42 -5.15 6.19
N VAL A 120 -7.84 -4.06 6.68
CA VAL A 120 -7.03 -3.16 5.87
C VAL A 120 -5.64 -3.76 5.72
N PHE A 121 -5.10 -3.66 4.51
CA PHE A 121 -3.70 -3.86 4.20
C PHE A 121 -3.15 -2.54 3.68
N TYR A 122 -2.02 -2.09 4.21
CA TYR A 122 -1.44 -0.81 3.82
C TYR A 122 0.06 -0.91 3.57
N TYR A 123 0.52 0.05 2.76
CA TYR A 123 1.90 0.25 2.37
C TYR A 123 2.26 1.71 2.60
N ALA A 124 3.25 1.97 3.46
CA ALA A 124 3.86 3.27 3.61
C ALA A 124 5.04 3.36 2.63
N ILE A 125 5.00 4.36 1.75
CA ILE A 125 5.90 4.49 0.61
C ILE A 125 6.60 5.84 0.72
N MET A 126 7.92 5.83 0.72
CA MET A 126 8.71 7.04 0.61
C MET A 126 8.35 7.73 -0.70
N GLU A 127 7.99 9.01 -0.64
CA GLU A 127 7.81 9.79 -1.85
C GLU A 127 9.16 9.92 -2.56
N ASN A 128 9.11 9.95 -3.89
CA ASN A 128 10.32 10.14 -4.67
C ASN A 128 11.00 11.45 -4.25
N GLN A 129 12.26 11.36 -3.81
CA GLN A 129 13.02 12.52 -3.33
C GLN A 129 13.58 13.39 -4.48
N PHE A 130 13.29 13.05 -5.74
CA PHE A 130 13.78 13.77 -6.92
C PHE A 130 12.92 14.99 -7.34
N ASP A 131 11.89 15.36 -6.57
CA ASP A 131 11.19 16.64 -6.77
C ASP A 131 12.03 17.79 -6.19
N ASN A 132 12.89 18.38 -7.03
CA ASN A 132 13.32 19.77 -6.93
C ASN A 132 12.28 20.70 -7.55
#